data_AF-A0A5K1C9Y1-F1
#
_entry.id   AF-A0A5K1C9Y1-F1
#
_cell.length_a   1.000
_cell.length_b   1.000
_cell.length_c   1.000
_cell.angle_alpha   90.00
_cell.angle_beta   90.00
_cell.angle_gamma   90.00
#
_symmetry.space_group_name_H-M   'P 1'
#
loop_
_entity.id
_entity.type
_entity.pdbx_description
1 polymer ?
#
loop_
_entity_poly.entity_id
_entity_poly.type
_entity_poly.pdbx_seq_one_letter_code
_entity_poly.pdbx_strand_id
1 'polypeptide(L)'
;KVRPDIGNIPKELVPVLECCWAEDPNSRPGFQQVIGMLSDFRTSLCPLETTPPPTIVIGGSSYVPTDSPGTRHLMDKSQENDSTVMNPEKSSPSFGCFHECFP
;
A
#
# COMPACT_ATOMS: atom_id res chain seq x y z
N LYS A 1 1.75 23.55 23.18
CA LYS A 1 0.78 23.36 22.06
C LYS A 1 -0.40 22.56 22.60
N VAL A 2 -1.62 23.00 22.35
CA VAL A 2 -2.86 22.30 22.75
C VAL A 2 -3.15 21.19 21.72
N ARG A 3 -3.74 20.06 22.17
CA ARG A 3 -4.19 19.00 21.25
C ARG A 3 -5.35 19.52 20.40
N PRO A 4 -5.40 19.21 19.09
CA PRO A 4 -6.52 19.62 18.25
C PRO A 4 -7.82 18.89 18.65
N ASP A 5 -8.95 19.47 18.25
CA ASP A 5 -10.26 18.88 18.47
C ASP A 5 -10.44 17.57 17.68
N ILE A 6 -11.17 16.62 18.28
CA ILE A 6 -11.47 15.29 17.72
C ILE A 6 -12.92 15.15 17.27
N GLY A 7 -13.72 16.22 17.29
CA GLY A 7 -15.15 16.14 16.96
C GLY A 7 -15.44 15.77 15.50
N ASN A 8 -14.51 16.04 14.59
CA ASN A 8 -14.70 15.92 13.13
C ASN A 8 -13.96 14.73 12.49
N ILE A 9 -13.54 13.76 13.28
CA ILE A 9 -12.87 12.54 12.79
C ILE A 9 -13.76 11.30 12.93
N PRO A 10 -13.50 10.24 12.15
CA PRO A 10 -14.20 8.96 12.30
C PRO A 10 -14.12 8.46 13.74
N LYS A 11 -15.26 8.01 14.28
CA LYS A 11 -15.36 7.57 15.68
C LYS A 11 -14.42 6.39 15.96
N GLU A 12 -14.12 5.56 14.97
CA GLU A 12 -13.19 4.44 15.14
C GLU A 12 -11.73 4.89 15.35
N LEU A 13 -11.38 6.11 14.95
CA LEU A 13 -10.04 6.67 15.14
C LEU A 13 -9.87 7.42 16.48
N VAL A 14 -10.97 7.77 17.15
CA VAL A 14 -10.93 8.47 18.44
C VAL A 14 -10.09 7.71 19.48
N PRO A 15 -10.28 6.39 19.69
CA PRO A 15 -9.48 5.65 20.68
C PRO A 15 -7.98 5.63 20.36
N VAL A 16 -7.62 5.62 19.07
CA VAL A 16 -6.22 5.68 18.63
C VAL A 16 -5.58 6.98 19.08
N LEU A 17 -6.26 8.10 18.85
CA LEU A 17 -5.74 9.43 19.20
C LEU A 17 -5.71 9.64 20.71
N GLU A 18 -6.74 9.24 21.43
CA GLU A 18 -6.79 9.35 22.90
C GLU A 18 -5.62 8.62 23.56
N CYS A 19 -5.37 7.36 23.17
CA CYS A 19 -4.23 6.59 23.66
C CYS A 19 -2.88 7.22 23.29
N CYS A 20 -2.73 7.73 22.06
CA CYS A 20 -1.51 8.42 21.64
C CYS A 20 -1.31 9.78 22.35
N TRP A 21 -2.40 10.38 22.84
CA TRP A 21 -2.39 11.68 23.50
C TRP A 21 -2.42 11.60 25.01
N ALA A 22 -2.43 10.39 25.58
CA ALA A 22 -2.37 10.15 27.02
C ALA A 22 -1.28 11.01 27.69
N GLU A 23 -1.62 11.59 28.82
CA GLU A 23 -0.71 12.46 29.57
C GLU A 23 0.51 11.67 30.06
N ASP A 24 0.28 10.49 30.63
CA ASP A 24 1.32 9.53 30.99
C ASP A 24 2.00 8.94 29.74
N PRO A 25 3.33 9.10 29.58
CA PRO A 25 4.07 8.52 28.46
C PRO A 25 4.00 7.00 28.40
N ASN A 26 3.90 6.30 29.54
CA ASN A 26 3.88 4.83 29.57
C ASN A 26 2.54 4.25 29.10
N SER A 27 1.48 5.05 29.17
CA SER A 27 0.15 4.72 28.68
C SER A 27 0.04 4.85 27.15
N ARG A 28 1.05 5.42 26.48
CA ARG A 28 1.02 5.61 25.02
C ARG A 28 1.40 4.32 24.30
N PRO A 29 0.73 3.97 23.20
CA PRO A 29 1.06 2.79 22.43
C PRO A 29 2.42 2.93 21.75
N GLY A 30 3.13 1.81 21.63
CA GLY A 30 4.33 1.73 20.81
C GLY A 30 3.98 1.86 19.32
N PHE A 31 4.98 2.21 18.49
CA PHE A 31 4.75 2.46 17.06
C PHE A 31 4.12 1.27 16.32
N GLN A 32 4.53 0.04 16.65
CA GLN A 32 3.94 -1.17 16.05
C GLN A 32 2.47 -1.35 16.41
N GLN A 33 2.08 -0.98 17.62
CA GLN A 33 0.68 -1.03 18.05
C GLN A 33 -0.16 0.01 17.30
N VAL A 34 0.39 1.20 17.03
CA VAL A 34 -0.26 2.21 16.19
C VAL A 34 -0.50 1.70 14.78
N ILE A 35 0.48 1.05 14.16
CA ILE A 35 0.31 0.43 12.82
C ILE A 35 -0.82 -0.61 12.84
N GLY A 36 -0.88 -1.44 13.89
CA GLY A 36 -1.94 -2.43 14.07
C GLY A 36 -3.33 -1.79 14.11
N MET A 37 -3.52 -0.81 15.01
CA MET A 37 -4.80 -0.10 15.14
C MET A 37 -5.24 0.57 13.83
N LEU A 38 -4.31 1.18 13.09
CA LEU A 38 -4.61 1.82 11.80
C LEU A 38 -4.92 0.80 10.70
N SER A 39 -4.32 -0.39 10.77
CA SER A 39 -4.61 -1.49 9.84
C SER A 39 -6.02 -2.03 10.09
N ASP A 40 -6.41 -2.19 11.35
CA ASP A 40 -7.75 -2.61 11.76
C ASP A 40 -8.82 -1.57 11.35
N PHE A 41 -8.51 -0.28 11.50
CA PHE A 41 -9.37 0.76 10.96
C PHE A 41 -9.49 0.68 9.44
N ARG A 42 -8.41 0.40 8.72
CA ARG A 42 -8.46 0.26 7.26
C ARG A 42 -9.35 -0.90 6.82
N THR A 43 -9.34 -2.02 7.56
CA THR A 43 -10.20 -3.17 7.25
C THR A 43 -11.67 -2.90 7.57
N SER A 44 -11.97 -2.08 8.58
CA SER A 44 -13.37 -1.70 8.88
C SER A 44 -14.00 -0.81 7.80
N LEU A 45 -13.21 -0.03 7.05
CA LEU A 45 -13.70 0.82 5.96
C LEU A 45 -14.21 0.04 4.74
N CYS A 46 -13.69 -1.17 4.54
CA CYS A 46 -14.14 -2.08 3.48
C CYS A 46 -14.45 -3.43 4.12
N PRO A 47 -15.65 -3.62 4.70
CA PRO A 47 -16.13 -4.95 5.03
C PRO A 47 -16.08 -5.74 3.73
N LEU A 48 -15.23 -6.77 3.69
CA LEU A 48 -15.23 -7.71 2.59
C LEU A 48 -16.59 -8.40 2.66
N GLU A 49 -17.56 -7.88 1.90
CA GLU A 49 -18.85 -8.52 1.64
C GLU A 49 -18.57 -9.84 0.94
N THR A 50 -18.25 -10.84 1.75
CA THR A 50 -18.03 -12.21 1.35
C THR A 50 -19.40 -12.86 1.23
N THR A 51 -20.31 -12.23 0.50
CA THR A 51 -21.39 -12.98 -0.13
C THR A 51 -20.73 -13.70 -1.31
N PRO A 52 -20.57 -15.04 -1.24
CA PRO A 52 -20.18 -15.76 -2.43
C PRO A 52 -21.17 -15.41 -3.55
N PRO A 53 -20.70 -15.10 -4.78
CA PRO A 53 -21.60 -14.90 -5.90
C PRO A 53 -22.50 -16.14 -6.00
N PRO A 54 -23.80 -15.99 -6.29
CA PRO A 54 -24.69 -17.14 -6.43
C PRO A 54 -24.08 -18.10 -7.45
N THR A 55 -23.76 -19.32 -7.00
CA THR A 55 -23.21 -20.37 -7.84
C THR A 55 -24.25 -20.73 -8.89
N ILE A 56 -24.11 -20.19 -10.10
CA ILE A 56 -24.91 -20.62 -11.24
C ILE A 56 -24.38 -22.00 -11.62
N VAL A 57 -25.13 -23.05 -11.28
CA VAL A 57 -24.88 -24.40 -11.80
C VAL A 57 -25.24 -24.38 -13.28
N ILE A 58 -24.25 -24.16 -14.13
CA ILE A 58 -24.43 -24.27 -15.58
C ILE A 58 -24.53 -25.76 -15.91
N GLY A 59 -25.77 -26.23 -16.06
CA GLY A 59 -26.07 -27.52 -16.69
C GLY A 59 -25.44 -27.55 -18.07
N GLY A 60 -24.66 -28.60 -18.33
CA GLY A 60 -23.67 -28.65 -19.39
C GLY A 60 -24.21 -28.37 -20.80
N SER A 61 -23.39 -27.67 -21.57
CA SER A 61 -23.38 -27.79 -23.03
C SER A 61 -21.94 -27.66 -23.53
N SER A 62 -21.48 -28.75 -24.14
CA SER A 62 -20.54 -28.83 -25.27
C SER A 62 -19.53 -27.70 -25.50
N TYR A 63 -18.26 -28.06 -25.37
CA TYR A 63 -17.07 -27.59 -26.11
C TYR A 63 -17.20 -26.35 -27.03
N VAL A 64 -16.23 -25.42 -26.89
CA VAL A 64 -15.24 -25.09 -27.95
C VAL A 64 -14.07 -24.35 -27.28
N PRO A 65 -12.83 -24.87 -27.36
CA PRO A 65 -11.64 -24.10 -27.02
C PRO A 65 -11.35 -23.14 -28.18
N THR A 66 -11.51 -21.84 -27.99
CA THR A 66 -10.90 -20.86 -28.90
C THR A 66 -9.46 -20.64 -28.45
N ASP A 67 -8.57 -21.48 -28.99
CA ASP A 67 -7.14 -21.20 -29.09
C ASP A 67 -6.98 -19.81 -29.73
N SER A 68 -6.56 -18.83 -28.92
CA SER A 68 -6.19 -17.51 -29.44
C SER A 68 -4.74 -17.62 -29.91
N PRO A 69 -4.46 -17.41 -31.21
CA PRO A 69 -3.12 -17.56 -31.73
C PRO A 69 -2.21 -16.52 -31.08
N GLY A 70 -1.15 -17.03 -30.45
CA GLY A 70 -0.26 -16.26 -29.59
C GLY A 70 0.35 -15.02 -30.23
N THR A 71 0.66 -14.06 -29.36
CA THR A 71 1.53 -12.92 -29.62
C THR A 71 2.95 -13.44 -29.85
N ARG A 72 3.17 -13.95 -31.06
CA ARG A 72 4.51 -14.26 -31.57
C ARG A 72 5.14 -12.94 -32.01
N HIS A 73 6.41 -12.74 -31.64
CA HIS A 73 7.31 -11.62 -31.99
C HIS A 73 7.24 -10.45 -30.98
N LEU A 74 8.32 -9.98 -30.35
CA LEU A 74 9.73 -9.95 -30.75
C LEU A 74 10.64 -10.17 -29.52
N MET A 75 11.46 -11.22 -29.54
CA MET A 75 12.76 -11.15 -28.86
C MET A 75 13.65 -10.32 -29.77
N ASP A 76 14.20 -9.20 -29.27
CA ASP A 76 15.52 -8.78 -29.71
C ASP A 76 16.44 -8.80 -28.49
N LYS A 77 17.46 -9.63 -28.62
CA LYS A 77 18.51 -9.89 -27.65
C LYS A 77 19.76 -9.25 -28.25
N SER A 78 20.15 -8.08 -27.76
CA SER A 78 21.55 -7.65 -27.88
C SER A 78 22.29 -8.06 -26.61
N GLN A 79 23.00 -9.18 -26.76
CA GLN A 79 24.11 -9.53 -25.91
C GLN A 79 25.35 -8.86 -26.51
N GLU A 80 25.92 -7.87 -25.82
CA GLU A 80 27.28 -7.40 -26.07
C GLU A 80 28.00 -7.27 -24.74
N ASN A 81 28.98 -8.14 -24.59
CA ASN A 81 30.12 -8.05 -23.71
C ASN A 81 31.04 -6.91 -24.18
N ASP A 82 31.37 -5.94 -23.32
CA ASP A 82 32.74 -5.46 -23.26
C ASP A 82 33.06 -4.81 -21.90
N SER A 83 34.15 -5.28 -21.32
CA SER A 83 34.80 -4.72 -20.16
C SER A 83 35.72 -3.60 -20.61
N THR A 84 35.32 -2.34 -20.41
CA THR A 84 36.27 -1.22 -20.42
C THR A 84 35.94 -0.21 -19.31
N VAL A 85 36.87 -0.10 -18.37
CA VAL A 85 36.98 0.93 -17.33
C VAL A 85 37.02 2.31 -17.99
N MET A 86 36.19 3.27 -17.55
CA MET A 86 36.58 4.66 -17.20
C MET A 86 35.37 5.48 -16.69
N ASN A 87 35.58 6.07 -15.53
CA ASN A 87 34.83 7.02 -14.69
C ASN A 87 33.84 8.00 -15.36
N PRO A 88 32.66 8.26 -14.75
CA PRO A 88 32.03 9.57 -14.78
C PRO A 88 31.90 10.16 -13.38
N GLU A 89 32.55 11.31 -13.22
CA GLU A 89 32.35 12.21 -12.11
C GLU A 89 30.92 12.77 -12.16
N LYS A 90 30.33 13.00 -10.97
CA LYS A 90 29.02 13.61 -10.68
C LYS A 90 27.84 12.63 -10.56
N SER A 91 27.44 12.38 -9.33
CA SER A 91 26.27 13.06 -8.74
C SER A 91 26.02 12.46 -7.36
N SER A 92 26.25 13.25 -6.33
CA SER A 92 25.72 12.92 -5.00
C SER A 92 24.19 12.97 -5.11
N PRO A 93 23.43 11.93 -4.71
CA PRO A 93 22.00 12.08 -4.58
C PRO A 93 21.75 12.99 -3.38
N SER A 94 21.46 14.25 -3.66
CA SER A 94 20.91 15.16 -2.67
C SER A 94 19.54 14.61 -2.26
N PHE A 95 19.47 13.94 -1.11
CA PHE A 95 18.22 13.62 -0.42
C PHE A 95 17.59 14.91 0.13
N GLY A 96 17.26 15.83 -0.78
CA GLY A 96 16.51 17.03 -0.46
C GLY A 96 15.04 16.75 -0.68
N CYS A 97 14.31 16.45 0.38
CA CYS A 97 12.86 16.70 0.50
C CYS A 97 12.36 16.37 1.92
N PHE A 98 12.72 17.19 2.91
CA PHE A 98 11.95 17.33 4.16
C PHE A 98 11.85 18.79 4.63
N HIS A 99 12.16 19.76 3.76
CA HIS A 99 12.19 21.17 4.15
C HIS A 99 10.85 21.90 4.01
N GLU A 100 9.78 21.18 3.64
CA GLU A 100 8.45 21.76 3.44
C GLU A 100 7.43 21.08 4.37
N CYS A 101 7.70 21.15 5.68
CA CYS A 101 6.66 20.93 6.68
C CYS A 101 5.91 22.26 6.89
N PHE A 102 4.91 22.50 6.03
CA PHE A 102 3.68 23.32 6.11
C PHE A 102 3.64 24.69 6.86
N PRO A 103 2.79 25.64 6.41
CA PRO A 103 2.89 27.08 6.71
C PRO A 103 2.69 27.47 8.18
#